data_AF-A0A9X1SP76-F1
#
_entry.id   AF-A0A9X1SP76-F1
#
_cell.length_a   1.000
_cell.length_b   1.000
_cell.length_c   1.000
_cell.angle_alpha   90.00
_cell.angle_beta   90.00
_cell.angle_gamma   90.00
#
_symmetry.space_group_name_H-M   'P 1'
#
loop_
_entity.id
_entity.type
_entity.pdbx_description
1 polymer ?
#
loop_
_entity_poly.entity_id
_entity_poly.type
_entity_poly.pdbx_seq_one_letter_code
_entity_poly.pdbx_strand_id
1 'polypeptide(L)'
;MDMVNNPAHYNKGADAETLFVRSALLDDVDSLKLECIEAMTSCLSITELRGYFRGNSFKYRWRYTEKAGIQDLEKAAWYEKKLLTLEKAVETFNNNNNKR
;
A
#
# COMPACT_ATOMS: atom_id res chain seq x y z
N MET A 1 26.46 1.44 -21.53
CA MET A 1 25.01 1.32 -21.24
C MET A 1 24.27 2.37 -22.06
N ASP A 2 23.16 1.98 -22.71
CA ASP A 2 22.27 2.90 -23.42
C ASP A 2 21.58 3.83 -22.41
N MET A 3 22.07 5.07 -22.32
CA MET A 3 21.56 6.10 -21.40
C MET A 3 20.25 6.73 -21.88
N VAL A 4 19.80 6.40 -23.10
CA VAL A 4 18.57 6.94 -23.69
C VAL A 4 17.40 6.00 -23.36
N ASN A 5 17.58 4.69 -23.58
CA ASN A 5 16.52 3.71 -23.33
C ASN A 5 16.59 3.06 -21.94
N ASN A 6 17.74 3.15 -21.25
CA ASN A 6 17.88 2.65 -19.87
C ASN A 6 18.76 3.56 -19.00
N PRO A 7 18.37 4.84 -18.82
CA PRO A 7 19.09 5.73 -17.92
C PRO A 7 19.13 5.19 -16.49
N ALA A 8 20.23 5.48 -15.79
CA ALA A 8 20.54 4.90 -14.48
C ALA A 8 19.47 5.11 -13.39
N HIS A 9 18.59 6.11 -13.54
CA HIS A 9 17.51 6.37 -12.60
C HIS A 9 16.36 5.35 -12.68
N TYR A 10 16.21 4.58 -13.76
CA TYR A 10 15.26 3.47 -13.82
C TYR A 10 15.70 2.24 -13.02
N ASN A 11 16.99 2.14 -12.69
CA ASN A 11 17.54 1.01 -11.92
C ASN A 11 17.46 1.20 -10.41
N LYS A 12 16.77 2.24 -9.92
CA LYS A 12 16.52 2.42 -8.49
C LYS A 12 15.40 1.47 -8.06
N GLY A 13 15.77 0.24 -7.73
CA GLY A 13 14.88 -0.69 -7.06
C GLY A 13 14.40 -0.14 -5.72
N ALA A 14 13.21 -0.55 -5.30
CA ALA A 14 12.75 -0.28 -3.94
C ALA A 14 13.64 -1.03 -2.93
N ASP A 15 13.77 -0.48 -1.72
CA ASP A 15 14.48 -1.14 -0.63
C ASP A 15 13.75 -2.42 -0.19
N ALA A 16 14.46 -3.28 0.56
CA ALA A 16 13.96 -4.58 0.96
C ALA A 16 12.70 -4.50 1.84
N GLU A 17 12.57 -3.46 2.69
CA GLU A 17 11.39 -3.25 3.52
C GLU A 17 10.19 -2.91 2.63
N THR A 18 10.37 -1.95 1.72
CA THR A 18 9.34 -1.52 0.78
C THR A 18 8.87 -2.68 -0.10
N LEU A 19 9.78 -3.52 -0.63
CA LEU A 19 9.41 -4.69 -1.41
C LEU A 19 8.60 -5.70 -0.60
N PHE A 20 9.02 -5.98 0.65
CA PHE A 20 8.32 -6.89 1.54
C PHE A 20 6.89 -6.40 1.86
N VAL A 21 6.75 -5.12 2.20
CA VAL A 21 5.46 -4.50 2.53
C VAL A 21 4.54 -4.47 1.31
N ARG A 22 5.06 -4.11 0.13
CA ARG A 22 4.27 -4.11 -1.12
C ARG A 22 3.77 -5.50 -1.47
N SER A 23 4.60 -6.53 -1.31
CA SER A 23 4.18 -7.92 -1.53
C SER A 23 3.01 -8.30 -0.61
N ALA A 24 3.06 -7.91 0.67
CA ALA A 24 1.99 -8.21 1.61
C ALA A 24 0.67 -7.48 1.29
N LEU A 25 0.73 -6.27 0.71
CA LEU A 25 -0.45 -5.49 0.35
C LEU A 25 -1.19 -6.01 -0.89
N LEU A 26 -0.49 -6.74 -1.75
CA LEU A 26 -0.98 -7.22 -3.05
C LEU A 26 -1.34 -8.71 -3.07
N ASP A 27 -1.22 -9.41 -1.93
CA ASP A 27 -1.47 -10.86 -1.82
C ASP A 27 -2.91 -11.28 -2.20
N ASP A 28 -3.87 -10.38 -2.08
CA ASP A 28 -5.29 -10.58 -2.40
C ASP A 28 -5.73 -9.96 -3.73
N VAL A 29 -4.80 -9.51 -4.58
CA VAL A 29 -5.12 -8.86 -5.86
C VAL A 29 -5.06 -9.87 -7.01
N ASP A 30 -6.04 -9.79 -7.90
CA ASP A 30 -6.13 -10.63 -9.09
C ASP A 30 -5.07 -10.23 -10.13
N SER A 31 -4.07 -11.10 -10.32
CA SER A 31 -2.98 -10.92 -11.28
C SER A 31 -3.40 -10.64 -12.74
N LEU A 32 -4.65 -10.95 -13.10
CA LEU A 32 -5.17 -10.74 -14.46
C LEU A 32 -5.77 -9.34 -14.68
N LYS A 33 -5.95 -8.55 -13.62
CA LYS A 33 -6.52 -7.19 -13.70
C LYS A 33 -5.66 -6.21 -12.92
N LEU A 34 -4.97 -5.36 -13.68
CA LEU A 34 -4.19 -4.29 -13.09
C LEU A 34 -5.13 -3.24 -12.47
N GLU A 35 -5.22 -3.23 -11.14
CA GLU A 35 -6.01 -2.27 -10.40
C GLU A 35 -5.18 -1.03 -10.05
N CYS A 36 -5.84 0.13 -9.94
CA CYS A 36 -5.15 1.40 -9.63
C CYS A 36 -4.34 1.32 -8.32
N ILE A 37 -4.79 0.52 -7.36
CA ILE A 37 -4.09 0.30 -6.09
C ILE A 37 -2.73 -0.37 -6.27
N GLU A 38 -2.53 -1.21 -7.28
CA GLU A 38 -1.26 -1.87 -7.54
C GLU A 38 -0.22 -0.87 -8.06
N ALA A 39 -0.64 -0.03 -9.01
CA ALA A 39 0.18 1.06 -9.51
C ALA A 39 0.52 2.08 -8.42
N MET A 40 -0.43 2.41 -7.54
CA MET A 40 -0.16 3.27 -6.38
C MET A 40 0.83 2.61 -5.42
N THR A 41 0.65 1.32 -5.13
CA THR A 41 1.50 0.57 -4.21
C THR A 41 2.93 0.45 -4.74
N SER A 42 3.13 0.35 -6.06
CA SER A 42 4.46 0.29 -6.68
C SER A 42 5.19 1.64 -6.75
N CYS A 43 4.45 2.75 -6.71
CA CYS A 43 5.03 4.10 -6.82
C CYS A 43 5.26 4.78 -5.47
N LEU A 44 4.41 4.52 -4.46
CA LEU A 44 4.43 5.24 -3.18
C LEU A 44 5.37 4.59 -2.15
N SER A 45 5.95 5.42 -1.29
CA SER A 45 6.67 4.99 -0.09
C SER A 45 5.73 4.43 0.98
N ILE A 46 6.28 3.69 1.96
CA ILE A 46 5.51 3.15 3.09
C ILE A 46 4.77 4.26 3.85
N THR A 47 5.41 5.41 4.06
CA THR A 47 4.81 6.56 4.74
C THR A 47 3.65 7.16 3.96
N GLU A 48 3.79 7.28 2.64
CA GLU A 48 2.71 7.76 1.77
C GLU A 48 1.53 6.78 1.73
N LEU A 49 1.80 5.47 1.65
CA LEU A 49 0.76 4.44 1.70
C LEU A 49 0.02 4.45 3.03
N ARG A 50 0.75 4.56 4.15
CA ARG A 50 0.17 4.72 5.49
C ARG A 50 -0.75 5.94 5.55
N GLY A 51 -0.30 7.08 5.04
CA GLY A 51 -1.10 8.30 4.94
C GLY A 51 -2.35 8.12 4.08
N TYR A 52 -2.20 7.50 2.91
CA TYR A 52 -3.29 7.22 1.97
C TYR A 52 -4.37 6.33 2.60
N PHE A 53 -4.01 5.22 3.25
CA PHE A 53 -4.98 4.33 3.88
C PHE A 53 -5.68 5.00 5.07
N ARG A 54 -4.92 5.68 5.95
CA ARG A 54 -5.49 6.45 7.08
C ARG A 54 -6.47 7.52 6.62
N GLY A 55 -6.08 8.32 5.64
CA GLY A 55 -6.89 9.41 5.11
C GLY A 55 -8.17 8.92 4.43
N ASN A 56 -8.09 7.83 3.66
CA ASN A 56 -9.28 7.26 3.02
C ASN A 56 -10.24 6.67 4.05
N SER A 57 -9.78 5.84 4.98
CA SER A 57 -10.63 5.31 6.06
C SER A 57 -11.34 6.45 6.81
N PHE A 58 -10.60 7.49 7.21
CA PHE A 58 -11.17 8.67 7.85
C PHE A 58 -12.23 9.35 6.97
N LYS A 59 -11.93 9.65 5.71
CA LYS A 59 -12.86 10.29 4.77
C LYS A 59 -14.18 9.53 4.65
N TYR A 60 -14.13 8.19 4.57
CA TYR A 60 -15.33 7.38 4.45
C TYR A 60 -16.14 7.33 5.76
N ARG A 61 -15.48 7.21 6.92
CA ARG A 61 -16.14 7.31 8.23
C ARG A 61 -16.69 8.69 8.55
N TRP A 62 -16.13 9.76 7.99
CA TRP A 62 -16.64 11.11 8.20
C TRP A 62 -17.98 11.32 7.48
N ARG A 63 -18.06 10.91 6.21
CA ARG A 63 -19.21 11.24 5.35
C ARG A 63 -20.32 10.19 5.30
N TYR A 64 -20.22 9.09 6.06
CA TYR A 64 -21.12 7.94 5.89
C TYR A 64 -22.58 8.29 6.18
N THR A 65 -22.85 9.10 7.22
CA THR A 65 -24.22 9.55 7.57
C THR A 65 -24.82 10.49 6.53
N GLU A 66 -23.98 11.16 5.74
CA GLU A 66 -24.39 12.21 4.79
C GLU A 66 -24.40 11.75 3.33
N LYS A 67 -23.84 10.56 3.02
CA LYS A 67 -23.67 10.11 1.63
C LYS A 67 -24.12 8.67 1.38
N ALA A 68 -23.24 7.67 1.52
CA ALA A 68 -23.55 6.30 1.09
C ALA A 68 -23.82 5.33 2.25
N GLY A 69 -23.98 5.83 3.48
CA GLY A 69 -24.34 5.02 4.65
C GLY A 69 -23.38 3.85 4.86
N ILE A 70 -23.95 2.65 4.93
CA ILE A 70 -23.23 1.40 5.15
C ILE A 70 -22.13 1.17 4.11
N GLN A 71 -22.34 1.53 2.84
CA GLN A 71 -21.34 1.32 1.79
C GLN A 71 -20.05 2.11 2.05
N ASP A 72 -20.15 3.29 2.67
CA ASP A 72 -18.95 4.04 3.07
C ASP A 72 -18.26 3.38 4.27
N LEU A 73 -19.01 2.80 5.20
CA LEU A 73 -18.42 2.03 6.30
C LEU A 73 -17.68 0.79 5.81
N GLU A 74 -18.21 0.08 4.81
CA GLU A 74 -17.53 -1.05 4.16
C GLU A 74 -16.22 -0.61 3.50
N LYS A 75 -16.23 0.53 2.80
CA LYS A 75 -15.00 1.12 2.23
C LYS A 75 -14.01 1.48 3.32
N ALA A 76 -14.46 2.12 4.40
CA ALA A 76 -13.59 2.44 5.54
C ALA A 76 -12.92 1.19 6.12
N ALA A 77 -13.71 0.12 6.34
CA ALA A 77 -13.21 -1.16 6.83
C ALA A 77 -12.17 -1.78 5.88
N TRP A 78 -12.37 -1.69 4.57
CA TRP A 78 -11.40 -2.16 3.58
C TRP A 78 -10.07 -1.40 3.70
N TYR A 79 -10.11 -0.07 3.78
CA TYR A 79 -8.91 0.77 3.95
C TYR A 79 -8.20 0.52 5.29
N GLU A 80 -8.95 0.27 6.36
CA GLU A 80 -8.40 -0.10 7.67
C GLU A 80 -7.72 -1.48 7.64
N LYS A 81 -8.31 -2.46 6.94
CA LYS A 81 -7.69 -3.76 6.75
C LYS A 81 -6.36 -3.64 6.02
N LYS A 82 -6.29 -2.83 4.95
CA LYS A 82 -5.04 -2.57 4.22
C LYS A 82 -3.99 -1.86 5.08
N LEU A 83 -4.40 -0.88 5.88
CA LEU A 83 -3.50 -0.24 6.84
C LEU A 83 -2.95 -1.25 7.87
N LEU A 84 -3.81 -2.10 8.42
CA LEU A 84 -3.39 -3.14 9.36
C LEU A 84 -2.39 -4.11 8.72
N THR A 85 -2.62 -4.53 7.47
CA THR A 85 -1.67 -5.36 6.72
C THR A 85 -0.32 -4.67 6.57
N LEU A 86 -0.31 -3.37 6.23
CA LEU A 86 0.92 -2.58 6.12
C LEU A 86 1.71 -2.57 7.43
N GLU A 87 1.07 -2.23 8.56
CA GLU A 87 1.78 -2.16 9.84
C GLU A 87 2.31 -3.52 10.31
N LYS A 88 1.52 -4.59 10.11
CA LYS A 88 1.97 -5.97 10.42
C LYS A 88 3.16 -6.39 9.58
N ALA A 89 3.20 -6.01 8.30
CA ALA A 89 4.33 -6.32 7.42
C ALA A 89 5.60 -5.58 7.86
N VAL A 90 5.48 -4.29 8.21
CA VAL A 90 6.59 -3.48 8.76
C VAL A 90 7.11 -4.10 10.06
N GLU A 91 6.22 -4.43 11.00
CA GLU A 91 6.59 -5.07 12.27
C GLU A 91 7.30 -6.41 12.05
N THR A 92 6.76 -7.25 11.16
CA THR A 92 7.35 -8.56 10.82
C THR A 92 8.75 -8.41 10.22
N PHE A 93 8.94 -7.45 9.31
CA PHE A 93 10.24 -7.18 8.71
C PHE A 93 11.28 -6.75 9.75
N ASN A 94 10.91 -5.83 10.63
CA ASN A 94 11.78 -5.36 11.71
C ASN A 94 12.16 -6.49 12.69
N ASN A 95 11.20 -7.32 13.07
CA ASN A 95 11.44 -8.47 13.94
C ASN A 95 12.37 -9.50 13.31
N ASN A 96 12.28 -9.71 12.00
CA ASN A 96 13.16 -10.64 11.28
C ASN A 96 14.60 -10.11 11.17
N ASN A 97 14.78 -8.80 11.02
CA ASN A 97 16.11 -8.18 10.97
C ASN A 97 16.79 -8.16 12.35
N ASN A 98 16.02 -7.96 13.43
CA ASN A 98 16.56 -7.97 14.80
C ASN A 98 16.99 -9.37 15.28
N LYS A 99 16.57 -10.44 14.59
CA LYS A 99 16.94 -11.83 14.90
C LYS A 99 18.16 -12.33 14.12
N ARG A 100 18.67 -11.55 13.17
CA ARG A 100 19.88 -11.85 12.39
C ARG A 100 21.09 -11.20 13.01
#